data_AF-A0A7Y6UBT6-F1
#
_entry.id   AF-A0A7Y6UBT6-F1
#
_cell.length_a   1.000
_cell.length_b   1.000
_cell.length_c   1.000
_cell.angle_alpha   90.00
_cell.angle_beta   90.00
_cell.angle_gamma   90.00
#
_symmetry.space_group_name_H-M   'P 1'
#
loop_
_entity.id
_entity.type
_entity.pdbx_description
1 polymer ?
#
loop_
_entity_poly.entity_id
_entity_poly.type
_entity_poly.pdbx_seq_one_letter_code
_entity_poly.pdbx_strand_id
1 'polypeptide(L)'
;NEHAYKTVIHLTGGSVIYEGLEITVEKLREIGFREFRLFPLWNRAGDNEVKAKEEEFRHDIIEKLGLRSSESEYDGGNSSDYINDYKRNKLTNPKYCIVGDSSLFITYNGDILGCFQDFSGKCIVANIRNSNLKDIIKHKKDKVGRYEFCSNCNSNIAILNID
;
A
#
# COMPACT_ATOMS: atom_id res chain seq x y z
N ASN A 1 -18.72 2.86 23.05
CA ASN A 1 -18.93 3.22 21.64
C ASN A 1 -19.04 1.92 20.85
N GLU A 2 -20.24 1.54 20.39
CA GLU A 2 -20.56 0.18 19.90
C GLU A 2 -19.79 -0.20 18.62
N HIS A 3 -19.31 0.78 17.84
CA HIS A 3 -18.58 0.49 16.60
C HIS A 3 -17.06 0.44 16.77
N ALA A 4 -16.52 0.97 17.87
CA ALA A 4 -15.06 1.17 17.99
C ALA A 4 -14.24 -0.13 17.91
N TYR A 5 -14.78 -1.25 18.40
CA TYR A 5 -14.08 -2.54 18.32
C TYR A 5 -14.11 -3.17 16.91
N LYS A 6 -15.01 -2.71 16.03
CA LYS A 6 -15.11 -3.14 14.62
C LYS A 6 -14.38 -2.19 13.67
N THR A 7 -13.94 -1.03 14.14
CA THR A 7 -13.25 -0.04 13.33
C THR A 7 -11.76 -0.30 13.35
N VAL A 8 -11.18 -0.44 12.15
CA VAL A 8 -9.73 -0.42 11.96
C VAL A 8 -9.30 1.03 11.79
N ILE A 9 -8.36 1.49 12.60
CA ILE A 9 -7.75 2.81 12.46
C ILE A 9 -6.45 2.68 11.66
N HIS A 10 -6.44 3.31 10.49
CA HIS A 10 -5.25 3.43 9.66
C HIS A 10 -4.49 4.71 10.03
N LEU A 11 -3.28 4.56 10.57
CA LEU A 11 -2.36 5.63 10.93
C LEU A 11 -1.29 5.76 9.84
N THR A 12 -0.96 6.97 9.39
CA THR A 12 0.05 7.18 8.36
C THR A 12 1.38 7.55 9.00
N GLY A 13 2.37 6.66 8.89
CA GLY A 13 3.75 6.84 9.35
C GLY A 13 4.44 8.09 8.80
N GLY A 14 5.50 8.53 9.48
CA GLY A 14 6.34 9.64 9.08
C GLY A 14 6.73 10.50 10.28
N SER A 15 7.86 11.21 10.15
CA SER A 15 8.41 12.08 11.22
C SER A 15 7.39 13.01 11.90
N VAL A 16 6.42 13.55 11.15
CA VAL A 16 5.39 14.47 11.66
C VAL A 16 4.47 13.82 12.70
N ILE A 17 4.22 12.52 12.62
CA ILE A 17 3.25 11.85 13.51
C ILE A 17 3.92 11.04 14.61
N TYR A 18 5.18 10.66 14.43
CA TYR A 18 5.86 9.68 15.28
C TYR A 18 6.01 10.14 16.73
N GLU A 19 6.29 11.42 16.96
CA GLU A 19 6.40 11.99 18.31
C GLU A 19 5.07 11.90 19.10
N GLY A 20 3.93 12.02 18.42
CA GLY A 20 2.60 12.00 19.04
C GLY A 20 1.87 10.65 18.95
N LEU A 21 2.50 9.63 18.36
CA LEU A 21 1.82 8.40 17.99
C LEU A 21 1.35 7.59 19.21
N GLU A 22 2.18 7.51 20.25
CA GLU A 22 1.86 6.78 21.48
C GLU A 22 0.64 7.38 22.17
N ILE A 23 0.66 8.70 22.39
CA ILE A 23 -0.45 9.46 23.00
C ILE A 23 -1.72 9.29 22.18
N THR A 24 -1.61 9.34 20.84
CA THR A 24 -2.75 9.16 19.93
C THR A 24 -3.36 7.76 20.08
N VAL A 25 -2.53 6.71 20.08
CA VAL A 25 -3.00 5.32 20.22
C VAL A 25 -3.62 5.10 21.60
N GLU A 26 -3.02 5.62 22.67
CA GLU A 26 -3.57 5.54 24.02
C GLU A 26 -4.96 6.19 24.11
N LYS A 27 -5.11 7.41 23.58
CA LYS A 27 -6.41 8.09 23.56
C LYS A 27 -7.46 7.36 22.74
N LEU A 28 -7.09 6.79 21.59
CA LEU A 28 -8.02 5.99 20.80
C LEU A 28 -8.40 4.69 21.52
N ARG A 29 -7.49 4.07 22.27
CA ARG A 29 -7.79 2.90 23.11
C ARG A 29 -8.74 3.22 24.26
N GLU A 30 -8.62 4.39 24.88
CA GLU A 30 -9.55 4.88 25.91
C GLU A 30 -10.99 5.01 25.33
N ILE A 31 -11.11 5.46 24.08
CA ILE A 31 -12.40 5.59 23.37
C ILE A 31 -12.98 4.20 22.97
N GLY A 32 -12.14 3.16 22.95
CA GLY A 32 -12.53 1.78 22.71
C GLY A 32 -12.03 1.18 21.40
N PHE A 33 -11.19 1.89 20.63
CA PHE A 33 -10.55 1.32 19.45
C PHE A 33 -9.50 0.27 19.85
N ARG A 34 -9.40 -0.78 19.03
CA ARG A 34 -8.53 -1.95 19.29
C ARG A 34 -7.68 -2.34 18.10
N GLU A 35 -8.19 -2.15 16.89
CA GLU A 35 -7.49 -2.49 15.66
C GLU A 35 -6.83 -1.26 15.05
N PHE A 36 -5.50 -1.30 14.99
CA PHE A 36 -4.68 -0.24 14.42
C PHE A 36 -3.78 -0.83 13.33
N ARG A 37 -3.55 -0.06 12.26
CA ARG A 37 -2.49 -0.32 11.28
C ARG A 37 -1.62 0.91 11.14
N LEU A 38 -0.30 0.72 11.12
CA LEU A 38 0.63 1.79 10.81
C LEU A 38 1.14 1.62 9.38
N PHE A 39 0.69 2.50 8.49
CA PHE A 39 1.17 2.60 7.12
C PHE A 39 2.58 3.17 7.11
N PRO A 40 3.49 2.69 6.27
CA PRO A 40 4.70 3.44 5.98
C PRO A 40 4.32 4.74 5.26
N LEU A 41 5.25 5.69 5.27
CA LEU A 41 5.11 6.89 4.46
C LEU A 41 5.38 6.53 2.99
N TRP A 42 4.32 6.14 2.26
CA TRP A 42 4.41 5.78 0.85
C TRP A 42 4.65 7.02 -0.02
N ASN A 43 5.92 7.41 -0.15
CA ASN A 43 6.31 8.58 -0.93
C ASN A 43 6.54 8.24 -2.40
N ARG A 44 5.80 8.93 -3.28
CA ARG A 44 6.36 9.27 -4.60
C ARG A 44 7.54 10.21 -4.36
N ALA A 45 8.75 9.77 -4.70
CA ALA A 45 10.00 10.55 -4.66
C ALA A 45 10.62 10.85 -3.29
N GLY A 46 10.41 10.01 -2.27
CA GLY A 46 11.12 10.15 -0.99
C GLY A 46 12.61 9.74 -1.09
N ASP A 47 13.47 10.39 -0.33
CA ASP A 47 14.89 10.02 -0.15
C ASP A 47 15.01 8.60 0.44
N ASN A 48 15.92 7.79 -0.08
CA ASN A 48 16.12 6.40 0.37
C ASN A 48 16.75 6.30 1.76
N GLU A 49 17.59 7.26 2.19
CA GLU A 49 18.18 7.25 3.52
C GLU A 49 17.18 7.62 4.61
N VAL A 50 16.31 8.59 4.32
CA VAL A 50 15.19 8.96 5.19
C VAL A 50 14.26 7.76 5.41
N LYS A 51 14.01 6.96 4.36
CA LYS A 51 13.20 5.75 4.46
C LYS A 51 13.78 4.72 5.43
N ALA A 52 15.08 4.44 5.38
CA ALA A 52 15.66 3.39 6.22
C ALA A 52 15.47 3.69 7.72
N LYS A 53 15.71 4.95 8.12
CA LYS A 53 15.49 5.41 9.50
C LYS A 53 14.01 5.45 9.87
N GLU A 54 13.15 5.89 8.95
CA GLU A 54 11.71 5.90 9.18
C GLU A 54 11.12 4.49 9.31
N GLU A 55 11.67 3.50 8.59
CA GLU A 55 11.26 2.10 8.69
C GLU A 55 11.74 1.44 9.98
N GLU A 56 12.98 1.69 10.40
CA GLU A 56 13.50 1.19 11.70
C GLU A 56 12.61 1.71 12.84
N PHE A 57 12.36 3.02 12.88
CA PHE A 57 11.47 3.60 13.88
C PHE A 57 10.05 3.02 13.78
N ARG A 58 9.53 2.83 12.57
CA ARG A 58 8.20 2.26 12.35
C ARG A 58 8.11 0.85 12.93
N HIS A 59 9.13 0.03 12.72
CA HIS A 59 9.19 -1.32 13.25
C HIS A 59 9.14 -1.30 14.78
N ASP A 60 10.01 -0.51 15.40
CA ASP A 60 10.09 -0.37 16.86
C ASP A 60 8.76 0.09 17.46
N ILE A 61 8.09 1.07 16.84
CA ILE A 61 6.84 1.59 17.39
C ILE A 61 5.64 0.67 17.12
N ILE A 62 5.64 -0.09 16.02
CA ILE A 62 4.65 -1.16 15.78
C ILE A 62 4.76 -2.21 16.89
N GLU A 63 5.98 -2.67 17.19
CA GLU A 63 6.21 -3.66 18.23
C GLU A 63 5.84 -3.11 19.61
N LYS A 64 6.38 -1.93 19.97
CA LYS A 64 6.14 -1.26 21.26
C LYS A 64 4.65 -1.07 21.54
N LEU A 65 3.89 -0.65 20.53
CA LEU A 65 2.47 -0.38 20.70
C LEU A 65 1.58 -1.58 20.35
N GLY A 66 2.11 -2.70 19.86
CA GLY A 66 1.32 -3.85 19.41
C GLY A 66 0.36 -3.52 18.27
N LEU A 67 0.82 -2.73 17.29
CA LEU A 67 0.07 -2.41 16.07
C LEU A 67 0.30 -3.52 15.02
N ARG A 68 -0.38 -3.44 13.87
CA ARG A 68 -0.01 -4.26 12.70
C ARG A 68 0.49 -3.40 11.55
N SER A 69 1.34 -3.96 10.70
CA SER A 69 1.75 -3.33 9.45
C SER A 69 0.58 -3.29 8.46
N SER A 70 0.46 -2.20 7.70
CA SER A 70 -0.53 -2.09 6.61
C SER A 70 -0.25 -3.05 5.46
N GLU A 71 1.00 -3.46 5.32
CA GLU A 71 1.50 -4.28 4.22
C GLU A 71 0.85 -5.66 4.20
N SER A 72 0.49 -6.16 5.39
CA SER A 72 -0.32 -7.38 5.58
C SER A 72 -1.72 -7.30 4.96
N GLU A 73 -2.20 -6.12 4.58
CA GLU A 73 -3.50 -5.97 3.90
C GLU A 73 -3.42 -6.25 2.39
N TYR A 74 -2.22 -6.27 1.80
CA TYR A 74 -2.03 -6.43 0.35
C TYR A 74 -1.66 -7.85 -0.07
N ASP A 75 -1.17 -8.68 0.85
CA ASP A 75 -0.73 -10.06 0.52
C ASP A 75 -1.89 -11.06 0.39
N GLY A 76 -3.12 -10.62 0.63
CA GLY A 76 -4.33 -11.43 0.52
C GLY A 76 -4.40 -12.60 1.50
N GLY A 77 -3.56 -12.61 2.54
CA GLY A 77 -3.49 -13.68 3.54
C GLY A 77 -2.60 -14.87 3.16
N ASN A 78 -1.87 -14.82 2.04
CA ASN A 78 -0.83 -15.81 1.71
C ASN A 78 0.40 -15.16 1.08
N SER A 79 1.34 -14.78 1.93
CA SER A 79 2.58 -14.11 1.53
C SER A 79 3.43 -14.96 0.57
N SER A 80 3.33 -16.29 0.61
CA SER A 80 4.09 -17.17 -0.28
C SER A 80 3.58 -17.13 -1.73
N ASP A 81 2.25 -17.16 -1.92
CA ASP A 81 1.63 -17.05 -3.25
C ASP A 81 1.85 -15.66 -3.83
N TYR A 82 1.79 -14.63 -2.97
CA TYR A 82 2.06 -13.25 -3.31
C TYR A 82 3.49 -13.07 -3.86
N ILE A 83 4.51 -13.56 -3.13
CA ILE A 83 5.91 -13.49 -3.55
C ILE A 83 6.17 -14.32 -4.82
N ASN A 84 5.56 -15.50 -4.92
CA ASN A 84 5.68 -16.33 -6.11
C ASN A 84 5.07 -15.66 -7.34
N ASP A 85 3.91 -15.02 -7.20
CA ASP A 85 3.31 -14.25 -8.30
C ASP A 85 4.19 -13.06 -8.69
N TYR A 86 4.72 -12.33 -7.72
CA TYR A 86 5.70 -11.27 -7.97
C TYR A 86 6.88 -11.76 -8.82
N LYS A 87 7.54 -12.84 -8.40
CA LYS A 87 8.69 -13.42 -9.11
C LYS A 87 8.33 -13.85 -10.52
N ARG A 88 7.19 -14.53 -10.72
CA ARG A 88 6.72 -14.97 -12.05
C ARG A 88 6.47 -13.80 -12.99
N ASN A 89 5.75 -12.78 -12.55
CA ASN A 89 5.44 -11.62 -13.40
C ASN A 89 6.69 -10.74 -13.65
N LYS A 90 7.70 -10.77 -12.78
CA LYS A 90 8.99 -10.10 -13.02
C LYS A 90 9.78 -10.71 -14.18
N LEU A 91 9.63 -12.02 -14.44
CA LEU A 91 10.25 -12.68 -15.59
C LEU A 91 9.72 -12.14 -16.92
N THR A 92 8.44 -11.75 -16.98
CA THR A 92 7.80 -11.22 -18.20
C THR A 92 7.81 -9.70 -18.27
N ASN A 93 7.72 -9.02 -17.12
CA ASN A 93 7.78 -7.58 -16.99
C ASN A 93 8.79 -7.20 -15.89
N PRO A 94 10.04 -6.82 -16.24
CA PRO A 94 11.04 -6.41 -15.24
C PRO A 94 10.60 -5.22 -14.37
N LYS A 95 9.68 -4.39 -14.90
CA LYS A 95 9.07 -3.26 -14.18
C LYS A 95 7.74 -3.61 -13.50
N TYR A 96 7.37 -4.90 -13.39
CA TYR A 96 6.15 -5.33 -12.72
C TYR A 96 6.04 -4.73 -11.31
N CYS A 97 4.85 -4.28 -10.93
CA CYS A 97 4.57 -3.72 -9.62
C CYS A 97 3.38 -4.45 -9.00
N ILE A 98 3.66 -5.25 -7.98
CA ILE A 98 2.62 -6.09 -7.35
C ILE A 98 1.61 -5.27 -6.54
N VAL A 99 2.04 -4.16 -5.94
CA VAL A 99 1.14 -3.20 -5.25
C VAL A 99 0.10 -2.62 -6.20
N GLY A 100 0.54 -2.26 -7.41
CA GLY A 100 -0.35 -1.70 -8.42
C GLY A 100 -1.26 -2.76 -9.06
N ASP A 101 -0.84 -4.03 -9.08
CA ASP A 101 -1.63 -5.14 -9.62
C ASP A 101 -2.64 -5.71 -8.61
N SER A 102 -2.35 -5.65 -7.31
CA SER A 102 -3.14 -6.28 -6.25
C SER A 102 -4.53 -5.66 -6.00
N SER A 103 -4.81 -4.49 -6.58
CA SER A 103 -6.09 -3.79 -6.39
C SER A 103 -6.61 -3.13 -7.67
N LEU A 104 -7.94 -2.97 -7.77
CA LEU A 104 -8.58 -2.18 -8.82
C LEU A 104 -9.05 -0.85 -8.23
N PHE A 105 -8.45 0.25 -8.69
CA PHE A 105 -8.91 1.58 -8.35
C PHE A 105 -9.82 2.09 -9.47
N ILE A 106 -11.11 2.20 -9.18
CA ILE A 106 -12.14 2.60 -10.14
C ILE A 106 -12.65 3.99 -9.75
N THR A 107 -12.53 4.95 -10.65
CA THR A 107 -13.01 6.32 -10.47
C THR A 107 -14.53 6.38 -10.63
N TYR A 108 -15.13 7.51 -10.24
CA TYR A 108 -16.58 7.73 -10.32
C TYR A 108 -17.15 7.61 -11.76
N ASN A 109 -16.36 7.94 -12.78
CA ASN A 109 -16.76 7.83 -14.19
C ASN A 109 -16.50 6.42 -14.77
N GLY A 110 -16.00 5.49 -13.96
CA GLY A 110 -15.74 4.10 -14.33
C GLY A 110 -14.35 3.83 -14.91
N ASP A 111 -13.46 4.82 -14.91
CA ASP A 111 -12.08 4.60 -15.34
C ASP A 111 -11.31 3.80 -14.31
N ILE A 112 -10.51 2.85 -14.78
CA ILE A 112 -9.67 2.00 -13.95
C ILE A 112 -8.26 2.56 -14.02
N LEU A 113 -7.76 3.06 -12.90
CA LEU A 113 -6.40 3.61 -12.82
C LEU A 113 -5.36 2.50 -12.66
N GLY A 114 -4.13 2.80 -13.09
CA GLY A 114 -3.00 1.89 -12.96
C GLY A 114 -2.63 1.58 -11.51
N CYS A 115 -2.81 2.53 -10.60
CA CYS A 115 -2.52 2.38 -9.17
C CYS A 115 -3.36 3.40 -8.39
N PHE A 116 -3.74 3.07 -7.15
CA PHE A 116 -4.43 3.99 -6.24
C PHE A 116 -3.60 5.25 -5.94
N GLN A 117 -2.28 5.19 -6.10
CA GLN A 117 -1.40 6.35 -5.95
C GLN A 117 -1.50 7.32 -7.12
N ASP A 118 -2.15 6.97 -8.24
CA ASP A 118 -2.37 7.88 -9.38
C ASP A 118 -3.48 8.90 -9.14
N PHE A 119 -3.24 9.80 -8.18
CA PHE A 119 -4.12 10.92 -7.87
C PHE A 119 -4.35 11.86 -9.06
N SER A 120 -3.45 11.87 -10.05
CA SER A 120 -3.60 12.71 -11.25
C SER A 120 -4.59 12.13 -12.27
N GLY A 121 -4.98 10.86 -12.12
CA GLY A 121 -5.90 10.18 -13.03
C GLY A 121 -5.38 10.05 -14.47
N LYS A 122 -4.05 10.16 -14.68
CA LYS A 122 -3.45 10.19 -16.03
C LYS A 122 -3.20 8.79 -16.60
N CYS A 123 -3.08 7.78 -15.76
CA CYS A 123 -2.71 6.44 -16.15
C CYS A 123 -3.94 5.51 -16.13
N ILE A 124 -4.85 5.76 -17.08
CA ILE A 124 -6.05 4.96 -17.27
C ILE A 124 -5.69 3.65 -17.98
N VAL A 125 -6.06 2.54 -17.36
CA VAL A 125 -5.83 1.17 -17.87
C VAL A 125 -6.98 0.70 -18.74
N ALA A 126 -8.21 1.02 -18.32
CA ALA A 126 -9.45 0.56 -18.94
C ALA A 126 -10.64 1.38 -18.40
N ASN A 127 -11.84 1.12 -18.93
CA ASN A 127 -13.09 1.60 -18.34
C ASN A 127 -14.01 0.40 -18.05
N ILE A 128 -14.57 0.33 -16.84
CA ILE A 128 -15.36 -0.81 -16.36
C ILE A 128 -16.59 -1.11 -17.22
N ARG A 129 -17.12 -0.10 -17.93
CA ARG A 129 -18.31 -0.25 -18.78
C ARG A 129 -18.01 -0.92 -20.11
N ASN A 130 -16.76 -0.83 -20.57
CA ASN A 130 -16.38 -1.16 -21.95
C ASN A 130 -15.25 -2.21 -22.02
N SER A 131 -14.80 -2.74 -20.89
CA SER A 131 -13.69 -3.70 -20.81
C SER A 131 -14.06 -4.92 -19.99
N ASN A 132 -13.64 -6.10 -20.42
CA ASN A 132 -13.82 -7.31 -19.62
C ASN A 132 -12.67 -7.45 -18.60
N LEU A 133 -12.94 -8.21 -17.53
CA LEU A 133 -11.99 -8.38 -16.42
C LEU A 133 -10.66 -8.99 -16.85
N LYS A 134 -10.65 -9.93 -17.81
CA LYS A 134 -9.42 -10.58 -18.27
C LYS A 134 -8.48 -9.59 -18.93
N ASP A 135 -9.00 -8.70 -19.78
CA ASP A 135 -8.23 -7.67 -20.45
C ASP A 135 -7.74 -6.60 -19.47
N ILE A 136 -8.55 -6.25 -18.47
CA ILE A 136 -8.16 -5.33 -17.40
C ILE A 136 -6.95 -5.89 -16.64
N ILE A 137 -7.02 -7.14 -16.17
CA ILE A 137 -5.93 -7.80 -15.42
C ILE A 137 -4.68 -7.88 -16.29
N LYS A 138 -4.81 -8.30 -17.55
CA LYS A 138 -3.67 -8.38 -18.48
C LYS A 138 -3.00 -7.01 -18.68
N HIS A 139 -3.80 -5.97 -18.97
CA HIS A 139 -3.26 -4.62 -19.15
C HIS A 139 -2.58 -4.09 -17.88
N LYS A 140 -3.11 -4.39 -16.70
CA LYS A 140 -2.45 -4.01 -15.44
C LYS A 140 -1.07 -4.65 -15.32
N LYS A 141 -0.98 -5.97 -15.48
CA LYS A 141 0.31 -6.72 -15.44
C LYS A 141 1.34 -6.19 -16.43
N ASP A 142 0.91 -5.81 -17.63
CA ASP A 142 1.80 -5.36 -18.71
C ASP A 142 2.25 -3.89 -18.55
N LYS A 143 1.35 -2.99 -18.12
CA LYS A 143 1.60 -1.53 -18.14
C LYS A 143 1.97 -0.96 -16.77
N VAL A 144 1.42 -1.49 -15.68
CA VAL A 144 1.67 -0.95 -14.34
C VAL A 144 3.13 -1.16 -13.97
N GLY A 145 3.73 -0.14 -13.34
CA GLY A 145 5.17 -0.06 -13.08
C GLY A 145 6.01 0.50 -14.23
N ARG A 146 5.44 0.64 -15.44
CA ARG A 146 6.08 1.34 -16.57
C ARG A 146 5.65 2.80 -16.71
N TYR A 147 4.64 3.23 -15.95
CA TYR A 147 4.20 4.63 -15.96
C TYR A 147 5.28 5.56 -15.41
N GLU A 148 5.29 6.81 -15.87
CA GLU A 148 6.27 7.82 -15.48
C GLU A 148 6.35 8.00 -13.95
N PHE A 149 5.20 8.04 -13.29
CA PHE A 149 5.12 8.20 -11.83
C PHE A 149 5.72 7.00 -11.06
N CYS A 150 5.89 5.85 -11.70
CA CYS A 150 6.48 4.67 -11.07
C CYS A 150 8.00 4.80 -10.91
N SER A 151 8.66 5.67 -11.69
CA SER A 151 10.13 5.85 -11.62
C SER A 151 10.60 6.33 -10.24
N ASN A 152 9.77 7.11 -9.56
CA ASN A 152 10.04 7.65 -8.23
C ASN A 152 9.24 6.93 -7.12
N CYS A 153 8.52 5.85 -7.44
CA CYS A 153 7.69 5.13 -6.49
C CYS A 153 8.51 4.08 -5.75
N ASN A 154 8.50 4.11 -4.42
CA ASN A 154 9.15 3.09 -3.59
C ASN A 154 8.22 1.92 -3.24
N SER A 155 6.94 1.96 -3.66
CA SER A 155 5.95 1.02 -3.14
C SER A 155 6.27 -0.44 -3.49
N ASN A 156 6.82 -0.66 -4.69
CA ASN A 156 7.23 -2.00 -5.11
C ASN A 156 8.49 -2.52 -4.39
N ILE A 157 9.28 -1.64 -3.76
CA ILE A 157 10.48 -2.01 -2.99
C ILE A 157 10.08 -2.29 -1.54
N ALA A 158 9.30 -1.40 -0.93
CA ALA A 158 8.89 -1.51 0.47
C ALA A 158 8.18 -2.84 0.76
N ILE A 159 7.37 -3.34 -0.17
CA ILE A 159 6.64 -4.59 -0.01
C ILE A 159 7.50 -5.86 -0.12
N LEU A 160 8.74 -5.75 -0.58
CA LEU A 160 9.69 -6.88 -0.68
C LEU A 160 10.60 -7.00 0.54
N ASN A 161 10.57 -6.00 1.43
CA ASN A 161 11.28 -6.01 2.70
C ASN A 161 10.35 -6.47 3.85
N ILE A 162 9.25 -7.13 3.53
CA ILE A 162 8.40 -7.79 4.51
C ILE A 162 9.10 -9.12 4.84
N ASP A 163 9.79 -9.15 5.97
CA ASP A 163 10.19 -10.39 6.65
C ASP A 163 8.98 -11.02 7.36
#